data_AF-A0A418ZX02-F1
#
_entry.id   AF-A0A418ZX02-F1
#
_cell.length_a   1.000
_cell.length_b   1.000
_cell.length_c   1.000
_cell.angle_alpha   90.00
_cell.angle_beta   90.00
_cell.angle_gamma   90.00
#
_symmetry.space_group_name_H-M   'P 1'
#
loop_
_entity.id
_entity.type
_entity.pdbx_description
1 polymer ?
#
loop_
_entity_poly.entity_id
_entity_poly.type
_entity_poly.pdbx_seq_one_letter_code
_entity_poly.pdbx_strand_id
1 'polypeptide(L)'
;MRRGHSSIDQAHFLVYSNGVDPFAANADDYCASALKVGFDSATHVTEEALRATPFWEENRFILEQPRGAGYWLWKPWIVLQKLRECGPNDIVIYNDAGRYGRGSFRQFPAFPHGAVELCARTPKRFIHGFISNWQIQGHYTKRDAFILMDADTDEQRLAAQVCTGPLLFMPSDDSFAFLEQWLDYCRDPRILTDQPDELGRPFPVFRDHRHDQSVGSILAHKTKAHYFDFSEGGAFQASEDVRQRNRHVPRLHTHVGYVSLIAARAMPDDFLMRDDPDMAELSHLLRNLSPDQPLPVHPDKVPQAVLEAELDELLLDPRPTLCRDHMMVALTDNRIANSRLHVLGKYPDDAVTFWEIACQAFRDRAAAAHADGTPPTWADAPRMAVMALRDAESRMPDLRRRVMAGYVWTLLDDDARAIFKSAHKNIRTPRGMEAMERFVALLDEGDAIPLAVELAGDDRPLSEDVSRRLRDWMLRDGQPAG
;
A
#
# COMPACT_ATOMS: atom_id res chain seq x y z
N MET A 1 -19.24 -25.94 15.14
CA MET A 1 -20.34 -25.43 14.28
C MET A 1 -20.25 -26.15 12.95
N ARG A 2 -21.31 -26.80 12.48
CA ARG A 2 -21.34 -27.25 11.08
C ARG A 2 -21.37 -26.00 10.21
N ARG A 3 -20.50 -25.93 9.21
CA ARG A 3 -20.66 -25.01 8.06
C ARG A 3 -22.11 -25.22 7.57
N GLY A 4 -22.86 -24.16 7.32
CA GLY A 4 -24.29 -24.25 6.95
C GLY A 4 -24.50 -24.91 5.58
N HIS A 5 -25.35 -24.34 4.73
CA HIS A 5 -25.41 -24.72 3.31
C HIS A 5 -24.13 -24.22 2.59
N SER A 6 -23.02 -24.94 2.74
CA SER A 6 -21.75 -24.65 2.08
C SER A 6 -21.62 -25.51 0.82
N SER A 7 -21.08 -24.94 -0.27
CA SER A 7 -20.75 -25.70 -1.48
C SER A 7 -19.45 -26.52 -1.34
N ILE A 8 -18.75 -26.38 -0.21
CA ILE A 8 -17.48 -27.02 0.08
C ILE A 8 -17.69 -28.31 0.87
N ASP A 9 -17.07 -29.38 0.39
CA ASP A 9 -17.08 -30.67 1.06
C ASP A 9 -16.14 -30.63 2.28
N GLN A 10 -14.83 -30.45 2.07
CA GLN A 10 -13.82 -30.31 3.13
C GLN A 10 -12.99 -29.02 2.99
N ALA A 11 -12.64 -28.40 4.12
CA ALA A 11 -11.76 -27.25 4.20
C ALA A 11 -10.52 -27.58 5.04
N HIS A 12 -9.37 -27.46 4.40
CA HIS A 12 -8.06 -27.79 4.94
C HIS A 12 -7.25 -26.52 5.16
N PHE A 13 -6.92 -26.22 6.42
CA PHE A 13 -6.00 -25.14 6.75
C PHE A 13 -4.54 -25.61 6.66
N LEU A 14 -3.68 -24.79 6.08
CA LEU A 14 -2.26 -25.06 5.90
C LEU A 14 -1.42 -23.87 6.37
N VAL A 15 -0.36 -24.16 7.12
CA VAL A 15 0.64 -23.18 7.55
C VAL A 15 2.01 -23.83 7.61
N TYR A 16 3.07 -23.05 7.44
CA TYR A 16 4.45 -23.52 7.53
C TYR A 16 5.24 -22.75 8.58
N SER A 17 6.16 -23.45 9.24
CA SER A 17 7.28 -22.81 9.94
C SER A 17 8.56 -23.64 9.81
N ASN A 18 9.70 -22.98 10.05
CA ASN A 18 11.00 -23.63 10.16
C ASN A 18 11.32 -24.10 11.60
N GLY A 19 10.32 -24.21 12.48
CA GLY A 19 10.52 -24.60 13.87
C GLY A 19 11.10 -23.50 14.78
N VAL A 20 11.29 -22.28 14.26
CA VAL A 20 11.82 -21.14 15.03
C VAL A 20 10.67 -20.23 15.50
N ASP A 21 10.75 -19.77 16.74
CA ASP A 21 9.80 -18.79 17.30
C ASP A 21 10.02 -17.38 16.74
N PRO A 22 8.94 -16.59 16.52
CA PRO A 22 7.55 -16.89 16.90
C PRO A 22 6.77 -17.73 15.87
N PHE A 23 7.37 -18.10 14.74
CA PHE A 23 6.64 -18.74 13.63
C PHE A 23 6.09 -20.12 14.01
N ALA A 24 6.88 -20.94 14.71
CA ALA A 24 6.45 -22.26 15.17
C ALA A 24 5.24 -22.18 16.11
N ALA A 25 5.36 -21.39 17.18
CA ALA A 25 4.25 -21.18 18.11
C ALA A 25 3.00 -20.58 17.43
N ASN A 26 3.18 -19.63 16.50
CA ASN A 26 2.07 -19.03 15.77
C ASN A 26 1.37 -20.04 14.85
N ALA A 27 2.13 -20.91 14.19
CA ALA A 27 1.58 -21.96 13.32
C ALA A 27 0.74 -22.98 14.11
N ASP A 28 1.22 -23.41 15.28
CA ASP A 28 0.46 -24.30 16.18
C ASP A 28 -0.82 -23.63 16.69
N ASP A 29 -0.72 -22.36 17.14
CA ASP A 29 -1.86 -21.58 17.60
C ASP A 29 -2.90 -21.39 16.47
N TYR A 30 -2.45 -21.21 15.22
CA TYR A 30 -3.34 -21.13 14.06
C TYR A 30 -4.04 -22.44 13.75
N CYS A 31 -3.32 -23.57 13.74
CA CYS A 31 -3.94 -24.86 13.51
C CYS A 31 -5.01 -25.17 14.56
N ALA A 32 -4.68 -24.95 15.84
CA ALA A 32 -5.63 -25.12 16.93
C ALA A 32 -6.84 -24.20 16.78
N SER A 33 -6.65 -22.98 16.28
CA SER A 33 -7.75 -22.06 16.03
C SER A 33 -8.60 -22.40 14.81
N ALA A 34 -8.00 -22.85 13.71
CA ALA A 34 -8.71 -23.23 12.50
C ALA A 34 -9.71 -24.36 12.80
N LEU A 35 -9.26 -25.39 13.52
CA LEU A 35 -10.12 -26.50 13.94
C LEU A 35 -11.30 -26.04 14.80
N LYS A 36 -11.07 -25.08 15.71
CA LYS A 36 -12.14 -24.53 16.59
C LYS A 36 -13.24 -23.82 15.81
N VAL A 37 -12.91 -23.17 14.70
CA VAL A 37 -13.88 -22.37 13.94
C VAL A 37 -14.62 -23.16 12.86
N GLY A 38 -14.16 -24.36 12.49
CA GLY A 38 -14.89 -25.26 11.58
C GLY A 38 -14.15 -25.68 10.32
N PHE A 39 -12.82 -25.62 10.30
CA PHE A 39 -12.01 -26.38 9.34
C PHE A 39 -12.05 -27.87 9.69
N ASP A 40 -12.03 -28.76 8.69
CA ASP A 40 -12.03 -30.22 8.96
C ASP A 40 -10.64 -30.73 9.29
N SER A 41 -9.60 -30.10 8.72
CA SER A 41 -8.23 -30.36 9.10
C SER A 41 -7.42 -29.07 9.16
N ALA A 42 -6.35 -29.12 9.94
CA ALA A 42 -5.34 -28.08 9.98
C ALA A 42 -3.96 -28.74 10.06
N THR A 43 -3.05 -28.32 9.18
CA THR A 43 -1.73 -28.92 9.05
C THR A 43 -0.66 -27.85 9.22
N HIS A 44 0.17 -28.01 10.25
CA HIS A 44 1.43 -27.29 10.39
C HIS A 44 2.52 -28.11 9.72
N VAL A 45 2.95 -27.66 8.54
CA VAL A 45 4.10 -28.26 7.85
C VAL A 45 5.37 -27.67 8.45
N THR A 46 6.27 -28.53 8.90
CA THR A 46 7.56 -28.12 9.47
C THR A 46 8.68 -28.30 8.46
N GLU A 47 9.78 -27.56 8.62
CA GLU A 47 11.00 -27.82 7.85
C GLU A 47 11.52 -29.25 8.02
N GLU A 48 11.40 -29.83 9.22
CA GLU A 48 11.77 -31.23 9.47
C GLU A 48 10.98 -32.20 8.58
N ALA A 49 9.67 -32.00 8.46
CA ALA A 49 8.84 -32.79 7.55
C ALA A 49 9.22 -32.56 6.08
N LEU A 50 9.56 -31.32 5.70
CA LEU A 50 10.00 -30.99 4.35
C LEU A 50 11.33 -31.67 3.99
N ARG A 51 12.30 -31.66 4.93
CA ARG A 51 13.62 -32.32 4.80
C ARG A 51 13.53 -33.82 4.53
N ALA A 52 12.45 -34.46 4.94
CA ALA A 52 12.22 -35.89 4.70
C ALA A 52 11.72 -36.20 3.26
N THR A 53 11.57 -35.20 2.40
CA THR A 53 11.01 -35.36 1.05
C THR A 53 12.09 -35.26 -0.04
N PRO A 54 11.91 -35.93 -1.20
CA PRO A 54 12.81 -35.76 -2.35
C PRO A 54 12.93 -34.30 -2.82
N PHE A 55 11.85 -33.52 -2.65
CA PHE A 55 11.82 -32.10 -3.00
C PHE A 55 12.90 -31.29 -2.26
N TRP A 56 13.18 -31.63 -1.00
CA TRP A 56 14.26 -30.97 -0.25
C TRP A 56 15.61 -31.20 -0.92
N GLU A 57 15.94 -32.45 -1.22
CA GLU A 57 17.22 -32.82 -1.82
C GLU A 57 17.40 -32.20 -3.21
N GLU A 58 16.36 -32.25 -4.04
CA GLU A 58 16.37 -31.65 -5.38
C GLU A 58 16.58 -30.13 -5.37
N ASN A 59 16.16 -29.45 -4.29
CA ASN A 59 16.15 -27.99 -4.20
C ASN A 59 17.01 -27.46 -3.04
N ARG A 60 17.91 -28.30 -2.52
CA ARG A 60 18.70 -28.05 -1.32
C ARG A 60 19.47 -26.73 -1.39
N PHE A 61 20.01 -26.42 -2.56
CA PHE A 61 20.74 -25.17 -2.83
C PHE A 61 19.96 -23.91 -2.43
N ILE A 62 18.64 -23.92 -2.67
CA ILE A 62 17.74 -22.82 -2.29
C ILE A 62 17.21 -23.05 -0.88
N LEU A 63 16.75 -24.26 -0.54
CA LEU A 63 16.04 -24.54 0.72
C LEU A 63 16.90 -24.43 1.98
N GLU A 64 18.22 -24.60 1.88
CA GLU A 64 19.14 -24.38 3.01
C GLU A 64 19.46 -22.90 3.27
N GLN A 65 18.96 -21.99 2.44
CA GLN A 65 19.24 -20.56 2.60
C GLN A 65 18.42 -19.97 3.76
N PRO A 66 19.02 -19.11 4.60
CA PRO A 66 18.38 -18.67 5.84
C PRO A 66 17.18 -17.75 5.60
N ARG A 67 17.21 -16.94 4.54
CA ARG A 67 16.13 -16.00 4.22
C ARG A 67 14.87 -16.77 3.85
N GLY A 68 13.78 -16.55 4.59
CA GLY A 68 12.50 -17.20 4.34
C GLY A 68 12.48 -18.72 4.49
N ALA A 69 13.50 -19.29 5.17
CA ALA A 69 13.73 -20.74 5.23
C ALA A 69 13.74 -21.36 3.83
N GLY A 70 14.58 -20.83 2.95
CA GLY A 70 14.65 -21.24 1.56
C GLY A 70 13.88 -20.37 0.58
N TYR A 71 13.87 -19.06 0.81
CA TYR A 71 13.23 -18.06 -0.04
C TYR A 71 11.76 -18.36 -0.34
N TRP A 72 11.07 -19.04 0.60
CA TRP A 72 9.68 -19.47 0.46
C TRP A 72 9.40 -20.40 -0.74
N LEU A 73 10.42 -21.04 -1.33
CA LEU A 73 10.26 -22.04 -2.40
C LEU A 73 9.30 -23.17 -1.98
N TRP A 74 9.30 -23.52 -0.70
CA TRP A 74 8.40 -24.51 -0.12
C TRP A 74 6.92 -24.14 -0.23
N LYS A 75 6.55 -22.86 -0.33
CA LYS A 75 5.15 -22.41 -0.27
C LYS A 75 4.28 -22.94 -1.41
N PRO A 76 4.62 -22.72 -2.71
CA PRO A 76 3.86 -23.34 -3.80
C PRO A 76 3.85 -24.86 -3.71
N TRP A 77 4.95 -25.48 -3.26
CA TRP A 77 5.05 -26.93 -3.15
C TRP A 77 4.08 -27.51 -2.10
N ILE A 78 4.05 -26.98 -0.88
CA ILE A 78 3.16 -27.52 0.18
C ILE A 78 1.68 -27.34 -0.17
N VAL A 79 1.32 -26.23 -0.82
CA VAL A 79 -0.06 -25.97 -1.25
C VAL A 79 -0.43 -26.96 -2.35
N LEU A 80 0.45 -27.16 -3.34
CA LEU A 80 0.24 -28.12 -4.42
C LEU A 80 0.13 -29.56 -3.92
N GLN A 81 0.99 -30.00 -2.99
CA GLN A 81 0.89 -31.35 -2.44
C GLN A 81 -0.44 -31.54 -1.71
N LYS A 82 -0.85 -30.56 -0.89
CA LYS A 82 -2.12 -30.67 -0.19
C LYS A 82 -3.31 -30.70 -1.16
N LEU A 83 -3.27 -29.90 -2.21
CA LEU A 83 -4.34 -29.84 -3.22
C LEU A 83 -4.49 -31.17 -3.98
N ARG A 84 -3.39 -31.89 -4.23
CA ARG A 84 -3.42 -33.21 -4.90
C ARG A 84 -4.10 -34.31 -4.07
N GLU A 85 -4.21 -34.13 -2.76
CA GLU A 85 -4.92 -35.04 -1.85
C GLU A 85 -6.43 -34.75 -1.77
N CYS A 86 -6.88 -33.61 -2.30
CA CYS A 86 -8.22 -33.07 -2.10
C CYS A 86 -9.22 -33.57 -3.14
N GLY A 87 -10.48 -33.73 -2.73
CA GLY A 87 -11.61 -33.96 -3.63
C GLY A 87 -11.99 -32.69 -4.43
N PRO A 88 -12.79 -32.81 -5.50
CA PRO A 88 -13.08 -31.71 -6.43
C PRO A 88 -13.77 -30.49 -5.80
N ASN A 89 -14.45 -30.66 -4.67
CA ASN A 89 -15.12 -29.57 -3.93
C ASN A 89 -14.48 -29.29 -2.57
N ASP A 90 -13.29 -29.82 -2.33
CA ASP A 90 -12.50 -29.46 -1.16
C ASP A 90 -11.72 -28.16 -1.42
N ILE A 91 -11.31 -27.49 -0.36
CA ILE A 91 -10.52 -26.25 -0.43
C ILE A 91 -9.31 -26.32 0.49
N VAL A 92 -8.16 -25.91 -0.06
CA VAL A 92 -6.92 -25.67 0.68
C VAL A 92 -6.79 -24.18 0.93
N ILE A 93 -6.63 -23.81 2.21
CA ILE A 93 -6.44 -22.43 2.63
C ILE A 93 -5.07 -22.32 3.30
N TYR A 94 -4.18 -21.56 2.69
CA TYR A 94 -2.87 -21.26 3.26
C TYR A 94 -2.82 -19.83 3.82
N ASN A 95 -2.19 -19.68 4.98
CA ASN A 95 -1.88 -18.38 5.57
C ASN A 95 -0.47 -18.41 6.17
N ASP A 96 0.32 -17.36 5.95
CA ASP A 96 1.63 -17.23 6.60
C ASP A 96 1.47 -17.23 8.13
N ALA A 97 2.39 -17.86 8.86
CA ALA A 97 2.42 -17.85 10.33
C ALA A 97 2.62 -16.44 10.92
N GLY A 98 3.17 -15.52 10.11
CA GLY A 98 3.39 -14.12 10.49
C GLY A 98 4.51 -13.93 11.50
N ARG A 99 5.19 -12.78 11.43
CA ARG A 99 6.34 -12.44 12.31
C ARG A 99 5.95 -11.77 13.63
N TYR A 100 4.67 -11.85 14.00
CA TYR A 100 4.11 -11.07 15.10
C TYR A 100 4.28 -11.82 16.41
N GLY A 101 4.26 -11.09 17.53
CA GLY A 101 4.40 -11.69 18.86
C GLY A 101 3.33 -12.76 19.09
N ARG A 102 3.64 -13.75 19.92
CA ARG A 102 2.76 -14.89 20.16
C ARG A 102 1.34 -14.42 20.50
N GLY A 103 0.37 -14.93 19.74
CA GLY A 103 -1.04 -14.61 19.93
C GLY A 103 -1.48 -13.23 19.42
N SER A 104 -0.66 -12.53 18.64
CA SER A 104 -1.07 -11.29 17.94
C SER A 104 -2.26 -11.49 16.99
N PHE A 105 -2.50 -12.74 16.60
CA PHE A 105 -3.65 -13.16 15.81
C PHE A 105 -4.52 -14.17 16.54
N ARG A 106 -4.61 -14.06 17.88
CA ARG A 106 -5.40 -15.01 18.68
C ARG A 106 -6.80 -15.13 18.11
N GLN A 107 -7.04 -16.35 17.63
CA GLN A 107 -8.29 -16.92 17.20
C GLN A 107 -8.81 -16.36 15.88
N PHE A 108 -8.91 -17.23 14.87
CA PHE A 108 -9.82 -17.02 13.76
C PHE A 108 -11.16 -16.54 14.32
N PRO A 109 -11.66 -15.37 13.92
CA PRO A 109 -12.90 -14.84 14.49
C PRO A 109 -14.10 -15.74 14.15
N ALA A 110 -14.05 -16.38 12.97
CA ALA A 110 -15.00 -17.38 12.51
C ALA A 110 -14.37 -18.19 11.37
N PHE A 111 -15.07 -19.23 10.91
CA PHE A 111 -14.75 -19.88 9.63
C PHE A 111 -14.89 -18.86 8.49
N PRO A 112 -13.95 -18.81 7.53
CA PRO A 112 -13.96 -17.81 6.47
C PRO A 112 -14.98 -18.09 5.36
N HIS A 113 -16.25 -18.29 5.71
CA HIS A 113 -17.31 -18.78 4.81
C HIS A 113 -17.45 -17.93 3.54
N GLY A 114 -17.53 -16.61 3.68
CA GLY A 114 -17.69 -15.71 2.53
C GLY A 114 -16.55 -15.79 1.52
N ALA A 115 -15.30 -15.86 2.00
CA ALA A 115 -14.13 -15.98 1.11
C ALA A 115 -14.06 -17.35 0.42
N VAL A 116 -14.45 -18.39 1.14
CA VAL A 116 -14.44 -19.78 0.66
C VAL A 116 -15.52 -20.02 -0.40
N GLU A 117 -16.76 -19.59 -0.14
CA GLU A 117 -17.84 -19.68 -1.14
C GLU A 117 -17.56 -18.80 -2.36
N LEU A 118 -16.95 -17.63 -2.14
CA LEU A 118 -16.49 -16.78 -3.25
C LEU A 118 -15.49 -17.51 -4.12
N CYS A 119 -14.49 -18.17 -3.52
CA CYS A 119 -13.50 -18.97 -4.24
C CYS A 119 -14.16 -20.06 -5.10
N ALA A 120 -15.14 -20.79 -4.55
CA ALA A 120 -15.86 -21.84 -5.26
C ALA A 120 -16.64 -21.34 -6.48
N ARG A 121 -17.12 -20.09 -6.43
CA ARG A 121 -17.85 -19.42 -7.52
C ARG A 121 -16.94 -18.75 -8.55
N THR A 122 -15.64 -18.60 -8.27
CA THR A 122 -14.71 -18.10 -9.29
C THR A 122 -14.52 -19.12 -10.42
N PRO A 123 -14.44 -18.71 -11.69
CA PRO A 123 -14.24 -19.63 -12.81
C PRO A 123 -13.03 -20.55 -12.66
N LYS A 124 -11.92 -20.02 -12.13
CA LYS A 124 -10.66 -20.78 -11.94
C LYS A 124 -10.61 -21.58 -10.65
N ARG A 125 -11.57 -21.38 -9.73
CA ARG A 125 -11.66 -22.01 -8.42
C ARG A 125 -10.44 -21.78 -7.51
N PHE A 126 -9.78 -20.62 -7.63
CA PHE A 126 -8.73 -20.20 -6.70
C PHE A 126 -8.65 -18.68 -6.57
N ILE A 127 -8.17 -18.21 -5.41
CA ILE A 127 -7.87 -16.81 -5.10
C ILE A 127 -6.44 -16.72 -4.54
N HIS A 128 -5.58 -16.01 -5.27
CA HIS A 128 -4.15 -15.85 -4.99
C HIS A 128 -3.86 -14.55 -4.23
N GLY A 129 -4.25 -14.48 -2.95
CA GLY A 129 -3.87 -13.34 -2.11
C GLY A 129 -4.56 -12.04 -2.45
N PHE A 130 -3.85 -10.92 -2.31
CA PHE A 130 -4.42 -9.58 -2.42
C PHE A 130 -3.43 -8.56 -2.98
N ILE A 131 -3.91 -7.47 -3.59
CA ILE A 131 -3.02 -6.41 -4.08
C ILE A 131 -2.57 -5.48 -2.95
N SER A 132 -1.32 -5.03 -3.04
CA SER A 132 -0.81 -3.97 -2.17
C SER A 132 -0.59 -2.68 -2.97
N ASN A 133 -1.36 -1.63 -2.64
CA ASN A 133 -1.28 -0.31 -3.30
C ASN A 133 0.07 0.40 -3.20
N TRP A 134 1.00 -0.07 -2.35
CA TRP A 134 2.30 0.56 -2.17
C TRP A 134 3.46 -0.28 -2.71
N GLN A 135 3.21 -1.55 -3.06
CA GLN A 135 4.24 -2.42 -3.61
C GLN A 135 4.11 -2.45 -5.12
N ILE A 136 4.99 -1.71 -5.81
CA ILE A 136 5.07 -1.72 -7.27
C ILE A 136 6.02 -2.85 -7.68
N GLN A 137 5.63 -3.65 -8.67
CA GLN A 137 6.40 -4.77 -9.21
C GLN A 137 7.86 -4.39 -9.47
N GLY A 138 8.14 -3.37 -10.26
CA GLY A 138 9.51 -2.93 -10.60
C GLY A 138 10.34 -2.41 -9.41
N HIS A 139 9.70 -2.02 -8.31
CA HIS A 139 10.42 -1.66 -7.07
C HIS A 139 10.82 -2.88 -6.26
N TYR A 140 10.08 -3.98 -6.41
CA TYR A 140 10.10 -5.10 -5.48
C TYR A 140 10.32 -6.47 -6.16
N THR A 141 10.68 -6.47 -7.44
CA THR A 141 10.95 -7.64 -8.26
C THR A 141 12.19 -7.36 -9.10
N LYS A 142 13.16 -8.26 -9.05
CA LYS A 142 14.40 -8.12 -9.80
C LYS A 142 14.16 -8.33 -11.29
N ARG A 143 15.02 -7.76 -12.14
CA ARG A 143 14.72 -7.70 -13.57
C ARG A 143 14.81 -9.07 -14.23
N ASP A 144 15.71 -9.92 -13.78
CA ASP A 144 15.86 -11.28 -14.31
C ASP A 144 14.58 -12.11 -14.13
N ALA A 145 13.83 -11.89 -13.05
CA ALA A 145 12.53 -12.55 -12.87
C ALA A 145 11.54 -12.13 -13.98
N PHE A 146 11.49 -10.85 -14.36
CA PHE A 146 10.65 -10.43 -15.49
C PHE A 146 11.13 -11.02 -16.81
N ILE A 147 12.43 -11.01 -17.07
CA ILE A 147 12.99 -11.51 -18.33
C ILE A 147 12.74 -13.02 -18.47
N LEU A 148 13.10 -13.81 -17.45
CA LEU A 148 12.99 -15.26 -17.46
C LEU A 148 11.55 -15.76 -17.43
N MET A 149 10.61 -14.96 -16.91
CA MET A 149 9.18 -15.25 -16.94
C MET A 149 8.47 -14.63 -18.13
N ASP A 150 9.19 -14.05 -19.11
CA ASP A 150 8.63 -13.39 -20.30
C ASP A 150 7.58 -12.31 -19.93
N ALA A 151 8.01 -11.37 -19.12
CA ALA A 151 7.20 -10.32 -18.49
C ALA A 151 7.92 -8.96 -18.40
N ASP A 152 9.08 -8.76 -19.05
CA ASP A 152 9.84 -7.50 -19.02
C ASP A 152 9.17 -6.41 -19.88
N THR A 153 8.06 -5.89 -19.38
CA THR A 153 7.22 -4.85 -20.00
C THR A 153 6.91 -3.74 -19.01
N ASP A 154 6.64 -2.53 -19.49
CA ASP A 154 6.26 -1.42 -18.60
C ASP A 154 4.96 -1.68 -17.83
N GLU A 155 3.99 -2.36 -18.44
CA GLU A 155 2.73 -2.70 -17.77
C GLU A 155 3.00 -3.62 -16.56
N GLN A 156 3.82 -4.65 -16.71
CA GLN A 156 4.21 -5.55 -15.62
C GLN A 156 5.12 -4.87 -14.59
N ARG A 157 6.06 -4.04 -15.05
CA ARG A 157 6.97 -3.27 -14.19
C ARG A 157 6.20 -2.30 -13.30
N LEU A 158 5.16 -1.66 -13.83
CA LEU A 158 4.36 -0.66 -13.12
C LEU A 158 3.17 -1.26 -12.36
N ALA A 159 2.83 -2.53 -12.60
CA ALA A 159 1.73 -3.18 -11.90
C ALA A 159 1.94 -3.25 -10.37
N ALA A 160 0.85 -3.19 -9.61
CA ALA A 160 0.85 -3.48 -8.18
C ALA A 160 1.24 -4.94 -7.94
N GLN A 161 1.99 -5.22 -6.86
CA GLN A 161 2.27 -6.59 -6.46
C GLN A 161 1.03 -7.24 -5.86
N VAL A 162 0.88 -8.52 -6.17
CA VAL A 162 -0.05 -9.43 -5.49
C VAL A 162 0.71 -10.14 -4.37
N CYS A 163 0.30 -9.94 -3.12
CA CYS A 163 0.85 -10.63 -1.96
C CYS A 163 0.46 -12.11 -1.96
N THR A 164 1.41 -13.03 -1.73
CA THR A 164 1.19 -14.50 -1.76
C THR A 164 0.65 -15.09 -0.45
N GLY A 165 -0.37 -14.45 0.12
CA GLY A 165 -1.05 -14.93 1.33
C GLY A 165 -2.08 -13.92 1.87
N PRO A 166 -3.32 -14.33 2.24
CA PRO A 166 -3.82 -15.70 2.28
C PRO A 166 -4.12 -16.28 0.88
N LEU A 167 -3.99 -17.60 0.73
CA LEU A 167 -4.22 -18.31 -0.53
C LEU A 167 -5.41 -19.27 -0.36
N LEU A 168 -6.29 -19.31 -1.35
CA LEU A 168 -7.43 -20.22 -1.39
C LEU A 168 -7.39 -20.98 -2.71
N PHE A 169 -7.31 -22.30 -2.67
CA PHE A 169 -7.21 -23.16 -3.85
C PHE A 169 -8.15 -24.34 -3.73
N MET A 170 -9.01 -24.55 -4.72
CA MET A 170 -9.80 -25.76 -4.89
C MET A 170 -9.35 -26.48 -6.15
N PRO A 171 -9.47 -27.82 -6.22
CA PRO A 171 -9.04 -28.55 -7.41
C PRO A 171 -9.76 -28.09 -8.68
N SER A 172 -8.95 -27.73 -9.67
CA SER A 172 -9.32 -27.37 -11.04
C SER A 172 -8.06 -27.39 -11.91
N ASP A 173 -8.21 -27.55 -13.22
CA ASP A 173 -7.06 -27.54 -14.13
C ASP A 173 -6.26 -26.23 -14.01
N ASP A 174 -6.95 -25.08 -13.91
CA ASP A 174 -6.32 -23.77 -13.73
C ASP A 174 -5.55 -23.64 -12.40
N SER A 175 -6.10 -24.17 -11.31
CA SER A 175 -5.48 -24.12 -9.98
C SER A 175 -4.18 -24.94 -9.92
N PHE A 176 -4.18 -26.13 -10.52
CA PHE A 176 -3.00 -26.98 -10.62
C PHE A 176 -1.96 -26.35 -11.54
N ALA A 177 -2.37 -25.90 -12.74
CA ALA A 177 -1.47 -25.26 -13.69
C ALA A 177 -0.81 -24.00 -13.11
N PHE A 178 -1.52 -23.21 -12.30
CA PHE A 178 -0.97 -22.04 -11.64
C PHE A 178 0.09 -22.43 -10.59
N LEU A 179 -0.23 -23.39 -9.70
CA LEU A 179 0.68 -23.82 -8.64
C LEU A 179 1.94 -24.51 -9.19
N GLU A 180 1.79 -25.31 -10.26
CA GLU A 180 2.90 -26.00 -10.92
C GLU A 180 3.84 -25.00 -11.59
N GLN A 181 3.32 -24.04 -12.36
CA GLN A 181 4.14 -22.98 -12.94
C GLN A 181 4.82 -22.11 -11.87
N TRP A 182 4.09 -21.75 -10.82
CA TRP A 182 4.67 -20.97 -9.72
C TRP A 182 5.82 -21.72 -9.05
N LEU A 183 5.64 -23.02 -8.80
CA LEU A 183 6.70 -23.87 -8.26
C LEU A 183 7.91 -23.93 -9.20
N ASP A 184 7.68 -24.17 -10.49
CA ASP A 184 8.76 -24.33 -11.48
C ASP A 184 9.59 -23.05 -11.63
N TYR A 185 8.97 -21.87 -11.69
CA TYR A 185 9.71 -20.61 -11.69
C TYR A 185 10.47 -20.36 -10.39
N CYS A 186 9.90 -20.73 -9.23
CA CYS A 186 10.58 -20.62 -7.94
C CYS A 186 11.83 -21.52 -7.84
N ARG A 187 11.92 -22.60 -8.63
CA ARG A 187 13.10 -23.48 -8.64
C ARG A 187 14.32 -22.87 -9.34
N ASP A 188 14.16 -21.82 -10.13
CA ASP A 188 15.29 -21.12 -10.75
C ASP A 188 15.89 -20.10 -9.75
N PRO A 189 17.15 -20.26 -9.28
CA PRO A 189 17.74 -19.34 -8.32
C PRO A 189 17.93 -17.93 -8.89
N ARG A 190 18.07 -17.79 -10.22
CA ARG A 190 18.12 -16.51 -10.91
C ARG A 190 16.78 -15.80 -10.95
N ILE A 191 15.68 -16.49 -10.67
CA ILE A 191 14.36 -15.87 -10.49
C ILE A 191 14.08 -15.63 -9.02
N LEU A 192 14.28 -16.63 -8.16
CA LEU A 192 13.76 -16.61 -6.80
C LEU A 192 14.65 -15.90 -5.79
N THR A 193 15.98 -16.03 -5.88
CA THR A 193 16.91 -15.67 -4.79
C THR A 193 17.44 -14.24 -4.89
N ASP A 194 18.18 -13.80 -3.85
CA ASP A 194 18.92 -12.54 -3.82
C ASP A 194 20.16 -12.51 -4.74
N GLN A 195 20.38 -13.55 -5.57
CA GLN A 195 21.39 -13.52 -6.62
C GLN A 195 21.20 -12.27 -7.50
N PRO A 196 22.26 -11.47 -7.74
CA PRO A 196 22.19 -10.28 -8.60
C PRO A 196 21.66 -10.61 -10.00
N ASP A 197 21.01 -9.63 -10.64
CA ASP A 197 20.59 -9.77 -12.03
C ASP A 197 21.81 -10.04 -12.94
N GLU A 198 21.69 -11.05 -13.81
CA GLU A 198 22.70 -11.51 -14.77
C GLU A 198 22.29 -11.22 -16.23
N LEU A 199 21.00 -11.13 -16.51
CA LEU A 199 20.47 -10.88 -17.86
C LEU A 199 20.10 -9.41 -18.07
N GLY A 200 19.48 -8.80 -17.07
CA GLY A 200 19.08 -7.40 -17.07
C GLY A 200 19.98 -6.54 -16.17
N ARG A 201 19.90 -5.22 -16.34
CA ARG A 201 20.29 -4.30 -15.27
C ARG A 201 19.10 -4.08 -14.36
N PRO A 202 19.26 -4.10 -13.02
CA PRO A 202 18.18 -3.75 -12.10
C PRO A 202 17.55 -2.41 -12.50
N PHE A 203 16.24 -2.28 -12.35
CA PHE A 203 15.58 -1.00 -12.60
C PHE A 203 16.14 0.08 -11.65
N PRO A 204 16.26 1.34 -12.07
CA PRO A 204 16.69 2.42 -11.17
C PRO A 204 15.80 2.56 -9.92
N VAL A 205 14.53 2.16 -10.03
CA VAL A 205 13.55 2.17 -8.94
C VAL A 205 13.59 0.91 -8.06
N PHE A 206 14.39 -0.11 -8.39
CA PHE A 206 14.46 -1.38 -7.67
C PHE A 206 15.00 -1.18 -6.25
N ARG A 207 14.34 -1.80 -5.26
CA ARG A 207 14.65 -1.64 -3.83
C ARG A 207 15.05 -2.94 -3.16
N ASP A 208 14.30 -4.01 -3.42
CA ASP A 208 14.46 -5.31 -2.75
C ASP A 208 13.69 -6.37 -3.54
N HIS A 209 14.08 -7.65 -3.47
CA HIS A 209 13.34 -8.72 -4.13
C HIS A 209 12.31 -9.33 -3.18
N ARG A 210 11.08 -9.58 -3.66
CA ARG A 210 10.01 -10.24 -2.88
C ARG A 210 9.88 -11.74 -3.13
N HIS A 211 10.84 -12.35 -3.83
CA HIS A 211 11.00 -13.81 -3.93
C HIS A 211 9.71 -14.49 -4.44
N ASP A 212 9.15 -15.46 -3.70
CA ASP A 212 7.94 -16.19 -4.09
C ASP A 212 6.78 -15.24 -4.41
N GLN A 213 6.67 -14.12 -3.69
CA GLN A 213 5.68 -13.08 -3.95
C GLN A 213 5.88 -12.42 -5.32
N SER A 214 7.12 -12.15 -5.72
CA SER A 214 7.39 -11.59 -7.06
C SER A 214 6.98 -12.56 -8.17
N VAL A 215 7.33 -13.84 -8.01
CA VAL A 215 6.98 -14.89 -8.98
C VAL A 215 5.47 -15.07 -9.05
N GLY A 216 4.81 -15.23 -7.90
CA GLY A 216 3.36 -15.39 -7.82
C GLY A 216 2.61 -14.18 -8.39
N SER A 217 3.13 -12.97 -8.17
CA SER A 217 2.56 -11.72 -8.68
C SER A 217 2.70 -11.57 -10.21
N ILE A 218 3.89 -11.82 -10.78
CA ILE A 218 4.06 -11.84 -12.26
C ILE A 218 3.09 -12.86 -12.87
N LEU A 219 3.05 -14.07 -12.30
CA LEU A 219 2.22 -15.14 -12.81
C LEU A 219 0.72 -14.81 -12.68
N ALA A 220 0.30 -14.22 -11.57
CA ALA A 220 -1.09 -13.79 -11.35
C ALA A 220 -1.54 -12.77 -12.40
N HIS A 221 -0.67 -11.82 -12.75
CA HIS A 221 -0.95 -10.84 -13.80
C HIS A 221 -0.99 -11.46 -15.19
N LYS A 222 -0.01 -12.31 -15.53
CA LYS A 222 0.05 -13.00 -16.84
C LYS A 222 -1.14 -13.92 -17.07
N THR A 223 -1.52 -14.67 -16.04
CA THR A 223 -2.58 -15.68 -16.12
C THR A 223 -3.96 -15.13 -15.79
N LYS A 224 -4.09 -13.84 -15.43
CA LYS A 224 -5.33 -13.22 -14.93
C LYS A 224 -5.93 -14.03 -13.77
N ALA A 225 -5.10 -14.42 -12.80
CA ALA A 225 -5.53 -15.09 -11.58
C ALA A 225 -6.47 -14.18 -10.77
N HIS A 226 -7.39 -14.76 -10.02
CA HIS A 226 -8.22 -13.97 -9.10
C HIS A 226 -7.44 -13.66 -7.82
N TYR A 227 -7.57 -12.45 -7.31
CA TYR A 227 -6.99 -11.99 -6.05
C TYR A 227 -7.83 -10.85 -5.48
N PHE A 228 -7.78 -10.65 -4.16
CA PHE A 228 -8.56 -9.62 -3.50
C PHE A 228 -8.05 -8.21 -3.84
N ASP A 229 -8.98 -7.29 -4.10
CA ASP A 229 -8.69 -5.88 -4.26
C ASP A 229 -8.86 -5.16 -2.93
N PHE A 230 -7.75 -5.00 -2.20
CA PHE A 230 -7.70 -4.21 -0.97
C PHE A 230 -7.08 -2.83 -1.21
N SER A 231 -7.26 -2.30 -2.42
CA SER A 231 -6.93 -0.92 -2.72
C SER A 231 -7.88 0.05 -2.05
N GLU A 232 -7.52 1.34 -2.05
CA GLU A 232 -8.38 2.43 -1.59
C GLU A 232 -9.73 2.49 -2.35
N GLY A 233 -9.74 2.12 -3.64
CA GLY A 233 -10.97 2.00 -4.43
C GLY A 233 -11.61 0.62 -4.41
N GLY A 234 -11.02 -0.34 -3.68
CA GLY A 234 -11.48 -1.71 -3.57
C GLY A 234 -12.28 -1.98 -2.30
N ALA A 235 -12.21 -3.21 -1.79
CA ALA A 235 -13.05 -3.69 -0.69
C ALA A 235 -12.85 -2.91 0.61
N PHE A 236 -11.70 -2.26 0.81
CA PHE A 236 -11.48 -1.43 2.00
C PHE A 236 -12.43 -0.26 2.11
N GLN A 237 -12.89 0.32 1.00
CA GLN A 237 -13.90 1.36 1.03
C GLN A 237 -15.22 0.86 1.63
N ALA A 238 -15.61 -0.37 1.29
CA ALA A 238 -16.85 -1.00 1.77
C ALA A 238 -16.73 -1.55 3.21
N SER A 239 -15.51 -1.83 3.68
CA SER A 239 -15.25 -2.50 4.97
C SER A 239 -14.54 -1.61 5.99
N GLU A 240 -14.62 -0.29 5.87
CA GLU A 240 -13.90 0.63 6.77
C GLU A 240 -14.33 0.47 8.23
N ASP A 241 -15.60 0.14 8.49
CA ASP A 241 -16.10 -0.15 9.84
C ASP A 241 -15.46 -1.42 10.42
N VAL A 242 -15.26 -2.47 9.60
CA VAL A 242 -14.56 -3.69 9.99
C VAL A 242 -13.12 -3.37 10.39
N ARG A 243 -12.44 -2.52 9.60
CA ARG A 243 -11.08 -2.06 9.93
C ARG A 243 -11.04 -1.28 11.25
N GLN A 244 -11.95 -0.34 11.45
CA GLN A 244 -11.97 0.50 12.65
C GLN A 244 -12.23 -0.28 13.93
N ARG A 245 -13.14 -1.25 13.89
CA ARG A 245 -13.46 -2.14 15.03
C ARG A 245 -12.29 -3.07 15.36
N ASN A 246 -11.50 -3.47 14.35
CA ASN A 246 -10.39 -4.41 14.49
C ASN A 246 -9.01 -3.73 14.40
N ARG A 247 -8.90 -2.44 14.67
CA ARG A 247 -7.64 -1.67 14.57
C ARG A 247 -6.49 -2.18 15.46
N HIS A 248 -6.81 -3.03 16.44
CA HIS A 248 -5.84 -3.66 17.33
C HIS A 248 -5.11 -4.85 16.68
N VAL A 249 -5.64 -5.37 15.57
CA VAL A 249 -5.06 -6.50 14.82
C VAL A 249 -4.09 -5.95 13.77
N PRO A 250 -2.80 -6.29 13.87
CA PRO A 250 -1.82 -5.82 12.89
C PRO A 250 -2.12 -6.36 11.49
N ARG A 251 -2.18 -5.47 10.48
CA ARG A 251 -2.36 -5.82 9.06
C ARG A 251 -3.48 -6.84 8.81
N LEU A 252 -4.72 -6.47 9.17
CA LEU A 252 -5.92 -7.31 9.06
C LEU A 252 -6.03 -8.18 7.79
N HIS A 253 -5.63 -7.62 6.65
CA HIS A 253 -5.72 -8.24 5.33
C HIS A 253 -4.76 -9.41 5.10
N THR A 254 -3.77 -9.64 5.98
CA THR A 254 -2.85 -10.79 5.87
C THR A 254 -3.37 -12.04 6.58
N HIS A 255 -4.58 -11.99 7.12
CA HIS A 255 -5.17 -13.08 7.90
C HIS A 255 -6.52 -13.49 7.29
N VAL A 256 -6.63 -14.74 6.82
CA VAL A 256 -7.82 -15.21 6.08
C VAL A 256 -9.15 -15.05 6.83
N GLY A 257 -9.15 -15.27 8.15
CA GLY A 257 -10.34 -15.03 8.99
C GLY A 257 -10.87 -13.59 8.92
N TYR A 258 -10.01 -12.59 8.83
CA TYR A 258 -10.42 -11.19 8.72
C TYR A 258 -10.63 -10.74 7.27
N VAL A 259 -9.87 -11.28 6.32
CA VAL A 259 -10.16 -11.16 4.89
C VAL A 259 -11.59 -11.62 4.61
N SER A 260 -12.05 -12.69 5.25
CA SER A 260 -13.44 -13.13 5.12
C SER A 260 -14.45 -12.15 5.73
N LEU A 261 -14.11 -11.42 6.79
CA LEU A 261 -15.00 -10.39 7.34
C LEU A 261 -15.11 -9.20 6.38
N ILE A 262 -13.99 -8.82 5.75
CA ILE A 262 -13.96 -7.79 4.70
C ILE A 262 -14.80 -8.25 3.50
N ALA A 263 -14.58 -9.47 3.01
CA ALA A 263 -15.31 -10.04 1.88
C ALA A 263 -16.82 -10.12 2.16
N ALA A 264 -17.22 -10.63 3.33
CA ALA A 264 -18.62 -10.70 3.71
C ALA A 264 -19.27 -9.31 3.83
N ARG A 265 -18.52 -8.29 4.25
CA ARG A 265 -19.01 -6.92 4.35
C ARG A 265 -19.13 -6.23 2.97
N ALA A 266 -18.22 -6.54 2.06
CA ALA A 266 -18.16 -5.95 0.72
C ALA A 266 -19.11 -6.63 -0.28
N MET A 267 -19.63 -7.82 0.06
CA MET A 267 -20.56 -8.60 -0.76
C MET A 267 -22.03 -8.21 -0.47
N PRO A 268 -22.93 -8.17 -1.47
CA PRO A 268 -24.36 -8.01 -1.22
C PRO A 268 -24.91 -9.12 -0.31
N ASP A 269 -25.81 -8.76 0.62
CA ASP A 269 -26.31 -9.68 1.66
C ASP A 269 -26.97 -10.95 1.10
N ASP A 270 -27.61 -10.86 -0.08
CA ASP A 270 -28.29 -11.96 -0.74
C ASP A 270 -27.41 -12.68 -1.78
N PHE A 271 -26.19 -12.21 -2.05
CA PHE A 271 -25.34 -12.69 -3.15
C PHE A 271 -25.14 -14.22 -3.13
N LEU A 272 -24.77 -14.78 -1.97
CA LEU A 272 -24.54 -16.22 -1.83
C LEU A 272 -25.83 -17.05 -1.89
N MET A 273 -26.99 -16.42 -1.71
CA MET A 273 -28.31 -17.06 -1.73
C MET A 273 -28.92 -17.14 -3.13
N ARG A 274 -28.37 -16.38 -4.10
CA ARG A 274 -28.81 -16.43 -5.50
C ARG A 274 -28.28 -17.72 -6.15
N ASP A 275 -29.11 -18.32 -6.99
CA ASP A 275 -28.74 -19.51 -7.76
C ASP A 275 -27.59 -19.19 -8.73
N ASP A 276 -27.67 -18.04 -9.41
CA ASP A 276 -26.70 -17.56 -10.38
C ASP A 276 -26.40 -16.06 -10.18
N PRO A 277 -25.60 -15.69 -9.16
CA PRO A 277 -25.23 -14.30 -8.92
C PRO A 277 -24.24 -13.80 -9.97
N ASP A 278 -24.41 -12.56 -10.43
CA ASP A 278 -23.45 -11.92 -11.33
C ASP A 278 -22.16 -11.57 -10.56
N MET A 279 -21.08 -12.30 -10.85
CA MET A 279 -19.78 -12.06 -10.24
C MET A 279 -19.26 -10.63 -10.48
N ALA A 280 -19.68 -9.94 -11.55
CA ALA A 280 -19.27 -8.57 -11.82
C ALA A 280 -19.64 -7.58 -10.69
N GLU A 281 -20.68 -7.89 -9.90
CA GLU A 281 -21.05 -7.13 -8.69
C GLU A 281 -19.93 -7.11 -7.64
N LEU A 282 -18.96 -8.02 -7.72
CA LEU A 282 -17.83 -8.14 -6.80
C LEU A 282 -16.51 -7.64 -7.40
N SER A 283 -16.55 -6.89 -8.50
CA SER A 283 -15.36 -6.35 -9.17
C SER A 283 -14.54 -5.37 -8.30
N HIS A 284 -15.14 -4.80 -7.25
CA HIS A 284 -14.45 -4.01 -6.22
C HIS A 284 -13.80 -4.86 -5.13
N LEU A 285 -14.17 -6.14 -5.00
CA LEU A 285 -13.63 -7.07 -4.01
C LEU A 285 -12.60 -8.03 -4.62
N LEU A 286 -12.83 -8.48 -5.84
CA LEU A 286 -12.00 -9.47 -6.50
C LEU A 286 -11.64 -9.02 -7.91
N ARG A 287 -10.38 -9.24 -8.26
CA ARG A 287 -9.81 -8.90 -9.55
C ARG A 287 -9.94 -10.04 -10.56
N ASN A 288 -9.91 -9.65 -11.83
CA ASN A 288 -9.92 -10.48 -13.02
C ASN A 288 -11.20 -11.34 -13.16
N LEU A 289 -12.33 -10.81 -12.68
CA LEU A 289 -13.65 -11.40 -12.92
C LEU A 289 -14.17 -11.18 -14.34
N SER A 290 -13.61 -10.19 -15.05
CA SER A 290 -13.79 -9.97 -16.47
C SER A 290 -12.46 -10.14 -17.22
N PRO A 291 -12.44 -10.75 -18.42
CA PRO A 291 -11.22 -10.93 -19.21
C PRO A 291 -10.50 -9.64 -19.60
N ASP A 292 -11.25 -8.54 -19.77
CA ASP A 292 -10.77 -7.24 -20.23
C ASP A 292 -10.30 -6.31 -19.10
N GLN A 293 -10.35 -6.78 -17.84
CA GLN A 293 -10.00 -5.93 -16.71
C GLN A 293 -8.49 -5.55 -16.78
N PRO A 294 -8.15 -4.25 -16.83
CA PRO A 294 -6.76 -3.80 -17.00
C PRO A 294 -5.92 -4.10 -15.77
N LEU A 295 -4.61 -4.27 -15.95
CA LEU A 295 -3.70 -4.43 -14.82
C LEU A 295 -3.71 -3.18 -13.92
N PRO A 296 -3.68 -3.33 -12.59
CA PRO A 296 -3.59 -2.20 -11.67
C PRO A 296 -2.17 -1.62 -11.73
N VAL A 297 -1.93 -0.67 -12.64
CA VAL A 297 -0.62 -0.03 -12.83
C VAL A 297 -0.51 1.28 -12.03
N HIS A 298 0.70 1.53 -11.52
CA HIS A 298 1.06 2.77 -10.87
C HIS A 298 1.66 3.76 -11.88
N PRO A 299 1.54 5.07 -11.64
CA PRO A 299 2.29 6.06 -12.41
C PRO A 299 3.79 5.77 -12.32
N ASP A 300 4.48 5.86 -13.46
CA ASP A 300 5.94 5.76 -13.47
C ASP A 300 6.52 6.98 -12.73
N LYS A 301 7.28 6.73 -11.67
CA LYS A 301 7.91 7.76 -10.86
C LYS A 301 9.41 7.62 -10.93
N VAL A 302 10.08 8.70 -11.26
CA VAL A 302 11.54 8.78 -11.22
C VAL A 302 12.01 8.62 -9.75
N PRO A 303 13.00 7.76 -9.46
CA PRO A 303 13.53 7.62 -8.11
C PRO A 303 14.03 8.96 -7.54
N GLN A 304 13.88 9.15 -6.23
CA GLN A 304 14.34 10.37 -5.55
C GLN A 304 15.82 10.65 -5.82
N ALA A 305 16.70 9.65 -5.67
CA ALA A 305 18.13 9.82 -5.90
C ALA A 305 18.49 10.21 -7.35
N VAL A 306 17.66 9.80 -8.32
CA VAL A 306 17.83 10.21 -9.72
C VAL A 306 17.43 11.68 -9.87
N LEU A 307 16.28 12.08 -9.30
CA LEU A 307 15.84 13.48 -9.29
C LEU A 307 16.82 14.41 -8.54
N GLU A 308 17.48 13.93 -7.48
CA GLU A 308 18.51 14.67 -6.75
C GLU A 308 19.73 14.93 -7.64
N ALA A 309 20.22 13.88 -8.33
CA ALA A 309 21.33 14.01 -9.27
C ALA A 309 20.98 14.90 -10.47
N GLU A 310 19.79 14.72 -11.06
CA GLU A 310 19.28 15.58 -12.14
C GLU A 310 19.17 17.03 -11.68
N LEU A 311 18.65 17.29 -10.48
CA LEU A 311 18.57 18.66 -9.96
C LEU A 311 19.95 19.28 -9.75
N ASP A 312 20.91 18.55 -9.18
CA ASP A 312 22.27 19.06 -8.98
C ASP A 312 22.93 19.44 -10.32
N GLU A 313 22.77 18.60 -11.35
CA GLU A 313 23.24 18.91 -12.71
C GLU A 313 22.51 20.12 -13.32
N LEU A 314 21.18 20.19 -13.17
CA LEU A 314 20.38 21.30 -13.70
C LEU A 314 20.74 22.64 -13.07
N LEU A 315 21.10 22.67 -11.78
CA LEU A 315 21.48 23.91 -11.09
C LEU A 315 22.77 24.52 -11.66
N LEU A 316 23.62 23.74 -12.34
CA LEU A 316 24.80 24.22 -13.05
C LEU A 316 24.47 24.93 -14.37
N ASP A 317 23.27 24.75 -14.93
CA ASP A 317 22.82 25.42 -16.14
C ASP A 317 22.33 26.85 -15.82
N PRO A 318 22.80 27.90 -16.52
CA PRO A 318 22.27 29.26 -16.39
C PRO A 318 20.77 29.41 -16.70
N ARG A 319 20.17 28.44 -17.39
CA ARG A 319 18.74 28.38 -17.73
C ARG A 319 18.19 26.98 -17.43
N PRO A 320 18.05 26.62 -16.14
CA PRO A 320 17.66 25.27 -15.76
C PRO A 320 16.26 24.93 -16.27
N THR A 321 16.09 23.71 -16.78
CA THR A 321 14.79 23.19 -17.24
C THR A 321 14.09 22.33 -16.19
N LEU A 322 14.37 22.56 -14.90
CA LEU A 322 13.79 21.80 -13.78
C LEU A 322 12.26 21.85 -13.79
N CYS A 323 11.62 20.78 -13.32
CA CYS A 323 10.17 20.61 -13.28
C CYS A 323 9.66 20.42 -11.85
N ARG A 324 8.36 20.13 -11.70
CA ARG A 324 7.71 19.86 -10.41
C ARG A 324 8.45 18.79 -9.61
N ASP A 325 8.87 17.69 -10.22
CA ASP A 325 9.48 16.58 -9.49
C ASP A 325 10.83 16.96 -8.88
N HIS A 326 11.60 17.81 -9.58
CA HIS A 326 12.83 18.40 -9.07
C HIS A 326 12.56 19.34 -7.87
N MET A 327 11.48 20.14 -7.93
CA MET A 327 11.09 20.96 -6.78
C MET A 327 10.62 20.11 -5.59
N MET A 328 9.85 19.05 -5.86
CA MET A 328 9.38 18.12 -4.83
C MET A 328 10.56 17.48 -4.11
N VAL A 329 11.61 17.09 -4.82
CA VAL A 329 12.79 16.47 -4.18
C VAL A 329 13.55 17.46 -3.31
N ALA A 330 13.69 18.72 -3.74
CA ALA A 330 14.29 19.79 -2.94
C ALA A 330 13.51 20.11 -1.64
N LEU A 331 12.25 19.70 -1.55
CA LEU A 331 11.36 19.93 -0.41
C LEU A 331 11.15 18.69 0.47
N THR A 332 11.79 17.56 0.15
CA THR A 332 11.51 16.27 0.79
C THR A 332 11.59 16.32 2.32
N ASP A 333 12.58 17.01 2.87
CA ASP A 333 12.79 17.10 4.33
C ASP A 333 12.00 18.24 5.01
N ASN A 334 11.27 19.05 4.25
CA ASN A 334 10.53 20.20 4.77
C ASN A 334 9.07 19.82 5.10
N ARG A 335 8.78 19.52 6.37
CA ARG A 335 7.44 19.05 6.80
C ARG A 335 6.35 20.10 6.61
N ILE A 336 6.69 21.38 6.77
CA ILE A 336 5.77 22.50 6.57
C ILE A 336 5.34 22.57 5.10
N ALA A 337 6.30 22.60 4.17
CA ALA A 337 6.04 22.62 2.74
C ALA A 337 5.26 21.38 2.29
N ASN A 338 5.68 20.18 2.73
CA ASN A 338 5.00 18.93 2.41
C ASN A 338 3.54 18.90 2.87
N SER A 339 3.25 19.41 4.07
CA SER A 339 1.89 19.47 4.59
C SER A 339 1.00 20.41 3.76
N ARG A 340 1.54 21.55 3.31
CA ARG A 340 0.83 22.47 2.41
C ARG A 340 0.60 21.85 1.04
N LEU A 341 1.61 21.21 0.47
CA LEU A 341 1.51 20.52 -0.82
C LEU A 341 0.54 19.33 -0.77
N HIS A 342 0.43 18.64 0.38
CA HIS A 342 -0.60 17.61 0.58
C HIS A 342 -2.02 18.20 0.52
N VAL A 343 -2.23 19.40 1.05
CA VAL A 343 -3.52 20.10 0.94
C VAL A 343 -3.77 20.61 -0.48
N LEU A 344 -2.74 21.13 -1.16
CA LEU A 344 -2.81 21.54 -2.57
C LEU A 344 -3.29 20.38 -3.47
N GLY A 345 -2.88 19.14 -3.18
CA GLY A 345 -3.31 17.95 -3.91
C GLY A 345 -4.83 17.69 -3.92
N LYS A 346 -5.60 18.39 -3.07
CA LYS A 346 -7.07 18.34 -3.07
C LYS A 346 -7.71 19.28 -4.09
N TYR A 347 -6.91 20.10 -4.77
CA TYR A 347 -7.34 21.08 -5.78
C TYR A 347 -6.59 20.81 -7.11
N PRO A 348 -6.84 19.67 -7.78
CA PRO A 348 -6.04 19.23 -8.92
C PRO A 348 -6.01 20.22 -10.08
N ASP A 349 -7.14 20.89 -10.37
CA ASP A 349 -7.25 21.87 -11.46
C ASP A 349 -6.36 23.10 -11.19
N ASP A 350 -6.43 23.65 -9.98
CA ASP A 350 -5.63 24.80 -9.56
C ASP A 350 -4.14 24.42 -9.39
N ALA A 351 -3.85 23.18 -9.02
CA ALA A 351 -2.50 22.70 -8.75
C ALA A 351 -1.61 22.73 -10.00
N VAL A 352 -2.17 22.54 -11.21
CA VAL A 352 -1.41 22.62 -12.47
C VAL A 352 -0.79 24.00 -12.62
N THR A 353 -1.62 25.06 -12.60
CA THR A 353 -1.17 26.44 -12.71
C THR A 353 -0.25 26.84 -11.54
N PHE A 354 -0.55 26.38 -10.33
CA PHE A 354 0.32 26.62 -9.17
C PHE A 354 1.74 26.11 -9.41
N TRP A 355 1.89 24.88 -9.91
CA TRP A 355 3.19 24.28 -10.17
C TRP A 355 3.92 24.94 -11.34
N GLU A 356 3.22 25.39 -12.37
CA GLU A 356 3.82 26.17 -13.47
C GLU A 356 4.45 27.46 -12.95
N ILE A 357 3.71 28.22 -12.11
CA ILE A 357 4.21 29.45 -11.50
C ILE A 357 5.39 29.16 -10.57
N ALA A 358 5.28 28.13 -9.72
CA ALA A 358 6.34 27.77 -8.78
C ALA A 358 7.62 27.33 -9.51
N CYS A 359 7.52 26.46 -10.53
CA CYS A 359 8.67 26.03 -11.31
C CYS A 359 9.33 27.22 -12.02
N GLN A 360 8.54 28.10 -12.62
CA GLN A 360 9.07 29.30 -13.27
C GLN A 360 9.80 30.20 -12.27
N ALA A 361 9.20 30.43 -11.10
CA ALA A 361 9.78 31.26 -10.05
C ALA A 361 11.09 30.67 -9.48
N PHE A 362 11.23 29.33 -9.42
CA PHE A 362 12.50 28.69 -9.09
C PHE A 362 13.53 28.96 -10.19
N ARG A 363 13.18 28.69 -11.46
CA ARG A 363 14.09 28.87 -12.60
C ARG A 363 14.60 30.31 -12.71
N ASP A 364 13.72 31.29 -12.51
CA ASP A 364 14.06 32.71 -12.53
C ASP A 364 15.09 33.06 -11.44
N ARG A 365 14.94 32.51 -10.23
CA ARG A 365 15.92 32.69 -9.14
C ARG A 365 17.27 32.03 -9.47
N ALA A 366 17.25 30.84 -10.05
CA ALA A 366 18.48 30.15 -10.44
C ALA A 366 19.23 30.93 -11.51
N ALA A 367 18.52 31.41 -12.54
CA ALA A 367 19.08 32.24 -13.60
C ALA A 367 19.63 33.57 -13.07
N ALA A 368 18.94 34.21 -12.12
CA ALA A 368 19.43 35.42 -11.46
C ALA A 368 20.73 35.17 -10.68
N ALA A 369 20.80 34.07 -9.91
CA ALA A 369 21.99 33.70 -9.16
C ALA A 369 23.20 33.44 -10.08
N HIS A 370 22.97 32.82 -11.25
CA HIS A 370 23.98 32.70 -12.31
C HIS A 370 24.43 34.05 -12.86
N ALA A 371 23.49 34.96 -13.15
CA ALA A 371 23.81 36.30 -13.64
C ALA A 371 24.64 37.12 -12.63
N ASP A 372 24.44 36.87 -11.34
CA ASP A 372 25.19 37.48 -10.23
C ASP A 372 26.55 36.79 -9.98
N GLY A 373 26.89 35.74 -10.75
CA GLY A 373 28.15 35.00 -10.60
C GLY A 373 28.18 34.02 -9.43
N THR A 374 27.02 33.70 -8.86
CA THR A 374 26.85 32.76 -7.74
C THR A 374 25.91 31.62 -8.16
N PRO A 375 26.35 30.69 -9.02
CA PRO A 375 25.51 29.58 -9.45
C PRO A 375 24.98 28.80 -8.24
N PRO A 376 23.67 28.49 -8.19
CA PRO A 376 23.08 27.82 -7.05
C PRO A 376 23.60 26.38 -6.93
N THR A 377 23.62 25.88 -5.71
CA THR A 377 23.99 24.50 -5.38
C THR A 377 22.80 23.74 -4.78
N TRP A 378 22.95 22.43 -4.59
CA TRP A 378 21.97 21.64 -3.83
C TRP A 378 21.59 22.28 -2.47
N ALA A 379 22.54 22.91 -1.78
CA ALA A 379 22.28 23.56 -0.49
C ALA A 379 21.32 24.76 -0.60
N ASP A 380 21.23 25.38 -1.76
CA ASP A 380 20.34 26.52 -2.03
C ASP A 380 18.94 26.07 -2.46
N ALA A 381 18.83 24.85 -3.00
CA ALA A 381 17.61 24.34 -3.61
C ALA A 381 16.39 24.33 -2.68
N PRO A 382 16.47 23.89 -1.39
CA PRO A 382 15.32 23.94 -0.49
C PRO A 382 14.80 25.37 -0.28
N ARG A 383 15.72 26.34 -0.14
CA ARG A 383 15.35 27.75 0.04
C ARG A 383 14.67 28.30 -1.19
N MET A 384 15.23 28.04 -2.37
CA MET A 384 14.67 28.48 -3.63
C MET A 384 13.29 27.86 -3.88
N ALA A 385 13.11 26.57 -3.56
CA ALA A 385 11.83 25.88 -3.67
C ALA A 385 10.77 26.48 -2.75
N VAL A 386 11.08 26.67 -1.46
CA VAL A 386 10.17 27.31 -0.49
C VAL A 386 9.75 28.71 -0.95
N MET A 387 10.70 29.53 -1.39
CA MET A 387 10.42 30.87 -1.89
C MET A 387 9.59 30.85 -3.18
N ALA A 388 9.79 29.85 -4.04
CA ALA A 388 9.00 29.67 -5.25
C ALA A 388 7.54 29.24 -4.96
N LEU A 389 7.32 28.41 -3.92
CA LEU A 389 5.98 28.10 -3.44
C LEU A 389 5.26 29.36 -2.94
N ARG A 390 5.94 30.22 -2.16
CA ARG A 390 5.38 31.50 -1.70
C ARG A 390 5.01 32.43 -2.86
N ASP A 391 5.83 32.48 -3.91
CA ASP A 391 5.50 33.29 -5.09
C ASP A 391 4.24 32.78 -5.76
N ALA A 392 4.11 31.46 -5.96
CA ALA A 392 2.92 30.86 -6.54
C ALA A 392 1.66 31.18 -5.71
N GLU A 393 1.75 31.07 -4.39
CA GLU A 393 0.67 31.46 -3.49
C GLU A 393 0.31 32.95 -3.57
N SER A 394 1.31 33.83 -3.67
CA SER A 394 1.08 35.27 -3.80
C SER A 394 0.33 35.64 -5.08
N ARG A 395 0.52 34.85 -6.16
CA ARG A 395 -0.18 35.01 -7.43
C ARG A 395 -1.54 34.33 -7.47
N MET A 396 -1.84 33.44 -6.51
CA MET A 396 -3.08 32.69 -6.42
C MET A 396 -3.73 32.85 -5.03
N PRO A 397 -4.19 34.07 -4.65
CA PRO A 397 -4.64 34.36 -3.30
C PRO A 397 -5.83 33.52 -2.83
N ASP A 398 -6.76 33.18 -3.73
CA ASP A 398 -7.93 32.36 -3.39
C ASP A 398 -7.56 30.89 -3.14
N LEU A 399 -6.64 30.34 -3.93
CA LEU A 399 -6.07 29.02 -3.69
C LEU A 399 -5.27 29.01 -2.39
N ARG A 400 -4.45 30.04 -2.16
CA ARG A 400 -3.68 30.20 -0.93
C ARG A 400 -4.57 30.15 0.30
N ARG A 401 -5.68 30.90 0.34
CA ARG A 401 -6.61 30.87 1.48
C ARG A 401 -7.10 29.45 1.79
N ARG A 402 -7.53 28.72 0.76
CA ARG A 402 -8.00 27.33 0.88
C ARG A 402 -6.91 26.35 1.32
N VAL A 403 -5.71 26.47 0.76
CA VAL A 403 -4.56 25.63 1.11
C VAL A 403 -4.12 25.89 2.56
N MET A 404 -4.01 27.16 2.94
CA MET A 404 -3.61 27.55 4.29
C MET A 404 -4.67 27.17 5.33
N ALA A 405 -5.97 27.29 5.03
CA ALA A 405 -7.02 26.83 5.93
C ALA A 405 -6.92 25.31 6.20
N GLY A 406 -6.72 24.53 5.14
CA GLY A 406 -6.51 23.09 5.28
C GLY A 406 -5.22 22.75 6.04
N TYR A 407 -4.13 23.48 5.79
CA TYR A 407 -2.84 23.27 6.46
C TYR A 407 -2.89 23.65 7.95
N VAL A 408 -3.42 24.82 8.28
CA VAL A 408 -3.59 25.27 9.67
C VAL A 408 -4.45 24.26 10.44
N TRP A 409 -5.50 23.71 9.84
CA TRP A 409 -6.27 22.63 10.46
C TRP A 409 -5.44 21.38 10.80
N THR A 410 -4.48 21.02 9.94
CA THR A 410 -3.57 19.90 10.22
C THR A 410 -2.58 20.20 11.34
N LEU A 411 -2.20 21.47 11.54
CA LEU A 411 -1.34 21.92 12.65
C LEU A 411 -2.05 21.95 14.00
N LEU A 412 -3.37 22.06 14.05
CA LEU A 412 -4.07 22.17 15.32
C LEU A 412 -3.96 20.90 16.17
N ASP A 413 -3.73 21.05 17.47
CA ASP A 413 -3.88 19.97 18.44
C ASP A 413 -5.37 19.57 18.60
N ASP A 414 -5.61 18.43 19.25
CA ASP A 414 -6.96 17.88 19.39
C ASP A 414 -7.90 18.78 20.21
N ASP A 415 -7.37 19.49 21.20
CA ASP A 415 -8.13 20.43 22.02
C ASP A 415 -8.57 21.65 21.21
N ALA A 416 -7.66 22.26 20.45
CA ALA A 416 -7.94 23.37 19.56
C ALA A 416 -8.97 22.98 18.50
N ARG A 417 -8.86 21.77 17.92
CA ARG A 417 -9.87 21.25 16.98
C ARG A 417 -11.22 21.05 17.64
N ALA A 418 -11.27 20.57 18.88
CA ALA A 418 -12.52 20.37 19.61
C ALA A 418 -13.22 21.71 19.91
N ILE A 419 -12.46 22.71 20.36
CA ILE A 419 -12.95 24.07 20.61
C ILE A 419 -13.47 24.69 19.31
N PHE A 420 -12.73 24.57 18.21
CA PHE A 420 -13.20 25.07 16.91
C PHE A 420 -14.51 24.43 16.48
N LYS A 421 -14.60 23.09 16.57
CA LYS A 421 -15.78 22.32 16.15
C LYS A 421 -17.03 22.67 16.95
N SER A 422 -16.88 23.01 18.23
CA SER A 422 -18.02 23.38 19.09
C SER A 422 -18.70 24.67 18.61
N ALA A 423 -17.93 25.64 18.13
CA ALA A 423 -18.43 26.95 17.69
C ALA A 423 -18.76 27.03 16.19
N HIS A 424 -17.93 26.42 15.33
CA HIS A 424 -17.99 26.60 13.87
C HIS A 424 -18.27 25.31 13.08
N LYS A 425 -18.44 24.17 13.76
CA LYS A 425 -18.49 22.82 13.15
C LYS A 425 -17.15 22.42 12.51
N ASN A 426 -17.16 21.33 11.75
CA ASN A 426 -15.96 20.82 11.10
C ASN A 426 -15.54 21.74 9.93
N ILE A 427 -14.24 21.88 9.66
CA ILE A 427 -13.70 22.64 8.52
C ILE A 427 -14.26 22.18 7.16
N ARG A 428 -14.73 20.94 7.06
CA ARG A 428 -15.40 20.42 5.85
C ARG A 428 -16.77 21.04 5.57
N THR A 429 -17.35 21.78 6.52
CA THR A 429 -18.62 22.49 6.31
C THR A 429 -18.36 23.91 5.79
N PRO A 430 -19.26 24.52 5.00
CA PRO A 430 -19.07 25.89 4.52
C PRO A 430 -18.79 26.89 5.65
N ARG A 431 -19.57 26.81 6.74
CA ARG A 431 -19.39 27.65 7.95
C ARG A 431 -18.03 27.43 8.62
N GLY A 432 -17.58 26.18 8.71
CA GLY A 432 -16.28 25.85 9.29
C GLY A 432 -15.12 26.32 8.42
N MET A 433 -15.23 26.20 7.09
CA MET A 433 -14.21 26.69 6.18
C MET A 433 -14.07 28.21 6.27
N GLU A 434 -15.18 28.95 6.20
CA GLU A 434 -15.18 30.41 6.28
C GLU A 434 -14.57 30.91 7.59
N ALA A 435 -14.88 30.26 8.72
CA ALA A 435 -14.30 30.60 10.02
C ALA A 435 -12.78 30.33 10.07
N MET A 436 -12.32 29.23 9.47
CA MET A 436 -10.89 28.94 9.39
C MET A 436 -10.16 29.94 8.50
N GLU A 437 -10.75 30.34 7.37
CA GLU A 437 -10.15 31.35 6.49
C GLU A 437 -9.97 32.70 7.20
N ARG A 438 -10.92 33.11 8.07
CA ARG A 438 -10.75 34.30 8.91
C ARG A 438 -9.60 34.16 9.91
N PHE A 439 -9.48 32.98 10.54
CA PHE A 439 -8.37 32.73 11.45
C PHE A 439 -7.02 32.75 10.73
N VAL A 440 -6.94 32.18 9.53
CA VAL A 440 -5.75 32.25 8.66
C VAL A 440 -5.39 33.69 8.33
N ALA A 441 -6.37 34.54 7.99
CA ALA A 441 -6.11 35.96 7.71
C ALA A 441 -5.48 36.67 8.93
N LEU A 442 -5.95 36.36 10.14
CA LEU A 442 -5.36 36.88 11.38
C LEU A 442 -3.94 36.36 11.64
N LEU A 443 -3.64 35.10 11.26
CA LEU A 443 -2.27 34.58 11.30
C LEU A 443 -1.35 35.31 10.31
N ASP A 444 -1.86 35.65 9.12
CA ASP A 444 -1.11 36.38 8.09
C ASP A 444 -0.80 37.82 8.53
N GLU A 445 -1.76 38.54 9.12
CA GLU A 445 -1.55 39.88 9.68
C GLU A 445 -0.45 39.92 10.75
N GLY A 446 -0.28 38.82 11.49
CA GLY A 446 0.73 38.67 12.53
C GLY A 446 2.05 38.03 12.09
N ASP A 447 2.24 37.76 10.79
CA ASP A 447 3.35 36.97 10.23
C ASP A 447 3.65 35.70 11.06
N ALA A 448 2.59 34.95 11.40
CA ALA A 448 2.70 33.81 12.31
C ALA A 448 3.54 32.64 11.73
N ILE A 449 3.80 32.64 10.43
CA ILE A 449 4.61 31.63 9.73
C ILE A 449 5.70 32.36 8.93
N PRO A 450 6.72 32.90 9.62
CA PRO A 450 7.77 33.65 8.96
C PRO A 450 8.62 32.73 8.07
N LEU A 451 9.28 33.31 7.05
CA LEU A 451 10.08 32.52 6.10
C LEU A 451 11.14 31.66 6.79
N ALA A 452 11.76 32.16 7.86
CA ALA A 452 12.76 31.41 8.62
C ALA A 452 12.21 30.10 9.24
N VAL A 453 10.97 30.14 9.74
CA VAL A 453 10.30 28.95 10.30
C VAL A 453 9.95 27.97 9.20
N GLU A 454 9.43 28.48 8.07
CA GLU A 454 9.11 27.63 6.93
C GLU A 454 10.36 26.95 6.35
N LEU A 455 11.48 27.67 6.24
CA LEU A 455 12.76 27.11 5.79
C LEU A 455 13.31 26.05 6.76
N ALA A 456 13.12 26.23 8.06
CA ALA A 456 13.52 25.24 9.06
C ALA A 456 12.71 23.94 8.94
N GLY A 457 11.48 24.01 8.43
CA GLY A 457 10.66 22.84 8.11
C GLY A 457 10.14 22.05 9.31
N ASP A 458 10.36 22.51 10.55
CA ASP A 458 9.83 21.89 11.78
C ASP A 458 8.44 22.46 12.10
N ASP A 459 7.44 21.59 12.02
CA ASP A 459 6.03 21.94 12.26
C ASP A 459 5.64 21.89 13.74
N ARG A 460 6.45 21.32 14.64
CA ARG A 460 6.06 21.14 16.06
C ARG A 460 5.94 22.46 16.82
N PRO A 461 6.93 23.37 16.79
CA PRO A 461 6.80 24.65 17.49
C PRO A 461 5.65 25.48 16.90
N LEU A 462 5.43 25.35 15.60
CA LEU A 462 4.36 26.03 14.89
C LEU A 462 2.97 25.49 15.28
N SER A 463 2.83 24.17 15.42
CA SER A 463 1.63 23.49 15.90
C SER A 463 1.18 24.02 17.26
N GLU A 464 2.13 24.16 18.21
CA GLU A 464 1.84 24.67 19.56
C GLU A 464 1.42 26.14 19.53
N ASP A 465 2.15 26.99 18.79
CA ASP A 465 1.85 28.43 18.70
C ASP A 465 0.50 28.70 18.02
N VAL A 466 0.24 28.06 16.89
CA VAL A 466 -1.02 28.20 16.14
C VAL A 466 -2.21 27.69 16.96
N SER A 467 -2.07 26.58 17.67
CA SER A 467 -3.13 26.04 18.53
C SER A 467 -3.45 26.99 19.70
N ARG A 468 -2.43 27.60 20.30
CA ARG A 468 -2.60 28.62 21.34
C ARG A 468 -3.32 29.85 20.79
N ARG A 469 -2.89 30.38 19.63
CA ARG A 469 -3.53 31.53 18.98
C ARG A 469 -4.98 31.26 18.62
N LEU A 470 -5.32 30.04 18.20
CA LEU A 470 -6.71 29.67 17.92
C LEU A 470 -7.55 29.76 19.21
N ARG A 471 -7.05 29.20 20.32
CA ARG A 471 -7.76 29.28 21.61
C ARG A 471 -7.96 30.74 22.04
N ASP A 472 -6.93 31.57 21.91
CA ASP A 472 -7.01 33.01 22.22
C ASP A 472 -8.02 33.73 21.30
N TRP A 473 -8.04 33.41 20.01
CA TRP A 473 -9.00 33.93 19.04
C TRP A 473 -10.44 33.52 19.40
N MET A 474 -10.65 32.25 19.73
CA MET A 474 -11.96 31.71 20.14
C MET A 474 -12.49 32.34 21.43
N LEU A 475 -11.61 32.74 22.36
CA LEU A 475 -12.00 33.47 23.57
C LEU A 475 -12.46 34.90 23.28
N ARG A 476 -11.93 35.53 22.22
CA ARG A 476 -12.29 36.90 21.80
C ARG A 476 -13.51 36.93 20.89
N ASP A 477 -13.62 35.99 19.96
CA ASP A 477 -14.75 35.86 19.02
C ASP A 477 -16.05 35.38 19.73
N GLY A 478 -15.92 34.83 20.94
CA GLY A 478 -17.03 34.38 21.79
C GLY A 478 -17.66 35.46 22.70
N GLN A 479 -17.17 36.70 22.70
CA GLN A 479 -17.85 37.79 23.41
C GLN A 479 -18.99 38.36 22.55
N PRO A 480 -20.23 38.45 23.05
CA PRO A 480 -21.27 39.18 22.34
C PRO A 480 -20.84 40.65 22.23
N ALA A 481 -20.95 41.23 21.03
CA ALA A 481 -20.69 42.64 20.81
C ALA A 481 -21.52 43.46 21.82
N GLY A 482 -20.82 44.19 22.70
CA GLY A 482 -21.40 45.04 23.72
C GLY A 482 -21.96 46.34 23.17
#